data_AF-A0A521HZF5-F1
#
_entry.id   AF-A0A521HZF5-F1
#
_cell.length_a   1.000
_cell.length_b   1.000
_cell.length_c   1.000
_cell.angle_alpha   90.00
_cell.angle_beta   90.00
_cell.angle_gamma   90.00
#
_symmetry.space_group_name_H-M   'P 1'
#
loop_
_entity.id
_entity.type
_entity.pdbx_description
1 polymer ?
#
loop_
_entity_poly.entity_id
_entity_poly.type
_entity_poly.pdbx_seq_one_letter_code
_entity_poly.pdbx_strand_id
1 'polypeptide(L)'
;MKHYPIVLIAVVALVAFGVGACAGATVSTPTTSAQATAVPPPTTAPQPTAVTQPTTAPQPTAAPTQVAQATAAPTAAAGGPTAPPPTSVAAVAAGRLKTVLDRGNLICGINGQLAGFSVLESDGSYSGIDAEFCRALAGALFNDVSKVEYRPLTTQNRFAALQSGEVDVLMRNTTFTTNRDTAVGLDFLPTTFFDGGGILVEKSLNATKLSDLAGATICVLAGTTNEQVLTDTFNSQNIQFTPLTFPEANALYKALDEGRCDAATSDKSQLAGQRASVLKNPDDWVIMEETLSKEPLSPAVLQNDAQWADVVRWVVYATWYAEELGITKANVDDQLANGSTNAKRFLGGTGSLGKDMGLSPDAFYRVIKLVGNYGEIFDKTLGPNTKFKVPRGLNTPYTQGGLQYSPPFR
;
A
#
# COMPACT_ATOMS: atom_id res chain seq x y z
N MET A 1 48.10 -8.29 41.50
CA MET A 1 47.74 -7.50 42.70
C MET A 1 48.51 -6.19 42.70
N LYS A 2 47.84 -5.09 42.30
CA LYS A 2 48.21 -3.70 42.58
C LYS A 2 46.95 -2.87 42.30
N HIS A 3 46.40 -2.28 43.35
CA HIS A 3 45.20 -1.44 43.32
C HIS A 3 45.53 -0.04 42.79
N TYR A 4 44.65 0.50 41.94
CA TYR A 4 44.59 1.93 41.61
C TYR A 4 43.25 2.49 42.08
N PRO A 5 43.20 3.66 42.74
CA PRO A 5 41.96 4.25 43.21
C PRO A 5 41.25 5.06 42.12
N ILE A 6 39.92 5.02 42.21
CA ILE A 6 38.94 5.72 41.38
C ILE A 6 38.87 7.19 41.83
N VAL A 7 38.98 8.13 40.88
CA VAL A 7 38.70 9.56 41.08
C VAL A 7 37.31 9.86 40.52
N LEU A 8 36.40 10.25 41.42
CA LEU A 8 35.03 10.68 41.13
C LEU A 8 35.03 12.20 40.97
N ILE A 9 34.67 12.72 39.79
CA ILE A 9 34.48 14.16 39.56
C ILE A 9 32.96 14.44 39.55
N ALA A 10 32.50 15.15 40.57
CA ALA A 10 31.16 15.74 40.63
C ALA A 10 31.27 17.23 40.28
N VAL A 11 30.63 17.65 39.18
CA VAL A 11 30.47 19.07 38.82
C VAL A 11 29.05 19.50 39.16
N VAL A 12 28.95 20.40 40.12
CA VAL A 12 27.74 21.11 40.55
C VAL A 12 27.54 22.32 39.65
N ALA A 13 26.38 22.44 38.99
CA ALA A 13 25.98 23.64 38.27
C ALA A 13 24.82 24.32 39.02
N LEU A 14 25.11 25.51 39.56
CA LEU A 14 24.14 26.46 40.10
C LEU A 14 23.29 27.05 38.95
N VAL A 15 21.96 27.07 39.12
CA VAL A 15 21.07 27.98 38.37
C VAL A 15 20.43 28.92 39.38
N ALA A 16 20.73 30.21 39.23
CA ALA A 16 20.25 31.29 40.07
C ALA A 16 18.84 31.74 39.66
N PHE A 17 17.99 31.98 40.66
CA PHE A 17 16.72 32.68 40.57
C PHE A 17 16.94 34.17 40.25
N GLY A 18 16.24 34.68 39.23
CA GLY A 18 16.11 36.11 38.95
C GLY A 18 14.64 36.50 38.91
N VAL A 19 14.18 37.14 39.99
CA VAL A 19 12.86 37.79 40.09
C VAL A 19 12.96 39.17 39.45
N GLY A 20 12.08 39.46 38.49
CA GLY A 20 11.95 40.78 37.86
C GLY A 20 10.48 41.09 37.60
N ALA A 21 9.90 41.88 38.50
CA ALA A 21 8.57 42.48 38.34
C ALA A 21 8.67 43.71 37.42
N CYS A 22 7.78 43.82 36.43
CA CYS A 22 7.50 45.08 35.76
C CYS A 22 6.01 45.20 35.44
N ALA A 23 5.51 46.41 35.74
CA ALA A 23 4.14 46.84 35.74
C ALA A 23 3.54 47.00 34.32
N GLY A 24 2.22 47.04 34.29
CA GLY A 24 1.40 47.08 33.09
C GLY A 24 1.59 48.31 32.20
N ALA A 25 1.42 48.06 30.91
CA ALA A 25 1.03 49.06 29.92
C ALA A 25 0.03 48.39 28.98
N THR A 26 -1.16 48.97 28.92
CA THR A 26 -2.25 48.63 28.01
C THR A 26 -1.82 48.85 26.55
N VAL A 27 -1.85 47.79 25.74
CA VAL A 27 -1.64 47.89 24.29
C VAL A 27 -3.00 48.07 23.61
N SER A 28 -3.17 49.24 23.00
CA SER A 28 -4.29 49.60 22.14
C SER A 28 -4.27 48.78 20.85
N THR A 29 -5.39 48.13 20.52
CA THR A 29 -5.63 47.44 19.25
C THR A 29 -5.78 48.45 18.11
N PRO A 30 -5.02 48.33 16.99
CA PRO A 30 -5.36 49.05 15.77
C PRO A 30 -6.42 48.27 14.99
N THR A 31 -7.65 48.77 15.04
CA THR A 31 -8.74 48.40 14.13
C THR A 31 -8.36 48.85 12.73
N THR A 32 -7.92 47.93 11.88
CA THR A 32 -7.74 48.20 10.44
C THR A 32 -8.92 47.59 9.71
N SER A 33 -9.88 48.44 9.37
CA SER A 33 -11.01 48.13 8.50
C SER A 33 -10.50 47.85 7.08
N ALA A 34 -10.35 46.56 6.74
CA ALA A 34 -10.19 46.14 5.35
C ALA A 34 -11.56 46.27 4.67
N GLN A 35 -11.68 47.27 3.78
CA GLN A 35 -12.80 47.39 2.87
C GLN A 35 -12.81 46.16 1.94
N ALA A 36 -13.89 45.38 2.02
CA ALA A 36 -14.19 44.33 1.06
C ALA A 36 -14.49 44.99 -0.30
N THR A 37 -13.57 44.87 -1.25
CA THR A 37 -13.88 45.14 -2.66
C THR A 37 -14.78 44.01 -3.16
N ALA A 38 -15.95 44.39 -3.67
CA ALA A 38 -16.93 43.48 -4.23
C ALA A 38 -16.32 42.68 -5.38
N VAL A 39 -16.33 41.35 -5.27
CA VAL A 39 -16.03 40.42 -6.36
C VAL A 39 -17.20 40.51 -7.36
N PRO A 40 -16.96 40.82 -8.66
CA PRO A 40 -18.01 40.79 -9.66
C PRO A 40 -18.52 39.35 -9.87
N PRO A 41 -19.80 39.16 -10.21
CA PRO A 41 -20.37 37.83 -10.42
C PRO A 41 -19.66 37.12 -11.59
N PRO A 42 -19.58 35.78 -11.57
CA PRO A 42 -18.96 35.02 -12.64
C PRO A 42 -19.70 35.30 -13.96
N THR A 43 -18.96 35.75 -14.95
CA THR A 43 -19.40 35.80 -16.35
C THR A 43 -19.75 34.38 -16.80
N THR A 44 -21.00 34.20 -17.22
CA THR A 44 -21.50 32.99 -17.88
C THR A 44 -20.58 32.60 -19.04
N ALA A 45 -19.95 31.44 -18.94
CA ALA A 45 -19.28 30.81 -20.06
C ALA A 45 -20.32 30.54 -21.18
N PRO A 46 -19.99 30.80 -22.46
CA PRO A 46 -20.87 30.43 -23.56
C PRO A 46 -21.04 28.90 -23.61
N GLN A 47 -22.29 28.45 -23.72
CA GLN A 47 -22.61 27.04 -23.97
C GLN A 47 -21.89 26.55 -25.24
N PRO A 48 -21.42 25.29 -25.27
CA PRO A 48 -21.00 24.66 -26.52
C PRO A 48 -22.20 24.60 -27.46
N THR A 49 -22.06 25.22 -28.64
CA THR A 49 -22.97 25.05 -29.76
C THR A 49 -23.03 23.58 -30.17
N ALA A 50 -24.25 23.07 -30.33
CA ALA A 50 -24.51 21.71 -30.80
C ALA A 50 -23.83 21.49 -32.16
N VAL A 51 -22.90 20.54 -32.20
CA VAL A 51 -22.37 20.01 -33.46
C VAL A 51 -23.43 19.06 -34.03
N THR A 52 -23.96 19.44 -35.18
CA THR A 52 -24.86 18.63 -36.01
C THR A 52 -24.16 17.35 -36.46
N GLN A 53 -24.78 16.20 -36.15
CA GLN A 53 -24.41 14.90 -36.72
C GLN A 53 -24.63 14.91 -38.25
N PRO A 54 -23.66 14.43 -39.05
CA PRO A 54 -23.93 14.00 -40.41
C PRO A 54 -24.60 12.63 -40.43
N THR A 55 -25.65 12.56 -41.24
CA THR A 55 -26.50 11.42 -41.56
C THR A 55 -25.77 10.21 -42.15
N THR A 56 -26.28 9.05 -41.74
CA THR A 56 -26.20 7.67 -42.28
C THR A 56 -25.77 7.44 -43.73
N ALA A 57 -24.90 6.44 -43.93
CA ALA A 57 -24.75 5.62 -45.15
C ALA A 57 -24.14 4.23 -44.75
N PRO A 58 -24.23 3.16 -45.58
CA PRO A 58 -24.91 1.91 -45.24
C PRO A 58 -24.01 0.75 -44.78
N GLN A 59 -24.63 -0.18 -44.06
CA GLN A 59 -24.04 -1.41 -43.52
C GLN A 59 -23.91 -2.51 -44.60
N PRO A 60 -22.79 -3.26 -44.70
CA PRO A 60 -22.71 -4.45 -45.55
C PRO A 60 -23.31 -5.67 -44.85
N THR A 61 -24.21 -6.33 -45.57
CA THR A 61 -24.84 -7.61 -45.28
C THR A 61 -23.91 -8.76 -45.71
N ALA A 62 -23.65 -9.73 -44.84
CA ALA A 62 -23.36 -11.12 -45.25
C ALA A 62 -23.41 -12.06 -44.04
N ALA A 63 -24.45 -12.88 -43.97
CA ALA A 63 -24.51 -14.09 -43.16
C ALA A 63 -23.96 -15.27 -43.97
N PRO A 64 -23.41 -16.33 -43.36
CA PRO A 64 -23.27 -17.62 -44.02
C PRO A 64 -24.50 -18.50 -43.77
N THR A 65 -25.03 -18.96 -44.89
CA THR A 65 -26.04 -19.99 -45.14
C THR A 65 -25.86 -21.25 -44.29
N GLN A 66 -26.91 -21.63 -43.54
CA GLN A 66 -27.08 -23.00 -43.05
C GLN A 66 -27.78 -23.84 -44.11
N VAL A 67 -27.15 -24.95 -44.49
CA VAL A 67 -27.77 -26.01 -45.31
C VAL A 67 -28.50 -26.97 -44.36
N ALA A 68 -29.78 -27.18 -44.63
CA ALA A 68 -30.64 -28.12 -43.95
C ALA A 68 -30.28 -29.57 -44.27
N GLN A 69 -30.30 -30.47 -43.28
CA GLN A 69 -30.62 -31.89 -43.49
C GLN A 69 -31.41 -32.51 -42.31
N ALA A 70 -32.61 -32.96 -42.68
CA ALA A 70 -33.34 -34.17 -42.30
C ALA A 70 -33.50 -34.60 -40.83
N THR A 71 -34.77 -34.64 -40.45
CA THR A 71 -35.40 -35.34 -39.32
C THR A 71 -35.18 -36.86 -39.32
N ALA A 72 -34.78 -37.42 -38.17
CA ALA A 72 -35.06 -38.81 -37.78
C ALA A 72 -35.29 -38.90 -36.25
N ALA A 73 -36.32 -39.63 -35.86
CA ALA A 73 -36.80 -39.85 -34.49
C ALA A 73 -35.95 -40.93 -33.74
N PRO A 74 -36.16 -41.16 -32.43
CA PRO A 74 -35.09 -41.53 -31.48
C PRO A 74 -34.87 -43.04 -31.33
N THR A 75 -33.63 -43.42 -31.00
CA THR A 75 -33.33 -44.74 -30.41
C THR A 75 -32.61 -44.53 -29.07
N ALA A 76 -33.11 -45.19 -28.04
CA ALA A 76 -32.62 -45.12 -26.67
C ALA A 76 -31.31 -45.91 -26.47
N ALA A 77 -30.48 -45.43 -25.54
CA ALA A 77 -29.77 -46.18 -24.49
C ALA A 77 -28.26 -45.87 -24.33
N ALA A 78 -27.89 -45.78 -23.05
CA ALA A 78 -26.58 -46.08 -22.42
C ALA A 78 -25.48 -44.99 -22.35
N GLY A 79 -25.61 -44.14 -21.33
CA GLY A 79 -24.64 -43.98 -20.23
C GLY A 79 -23.14 -43.82 -20.54
N GLY A 80 -22.67 -42.57 -20.51
CA GLY A 80 -21.27 -42.19 -20.25
C GLY A 80 -21.22 -41.00 -19.28
N PRO A 81 -20.18 -40.85 -18.45
CA PRO A 81 -20.17 -39.85 -17.38
C PRO A 81 -20.07 -38.45 -17.99
N THR A 82 -21.16 -37.70 -17.90
CA THR A 82 -21.19 -36.26 -18.18
C THR A 82 -20.29 -35.54 -17.20
N ALA A 83 -19.19 -34.97 -17.70
CA ALA A 83 -18.44 -33.95 -16.98
C ALA A 83 -19.42 -32.80 -16.62
N PRO A 84 -19.42 -32.30 -15.38
CA PRO A 84 -20.27 -31.18 -15.02
C PRO A 84 -19.87 -29.94 -15.84
N PRO A 85 -20.82 -29.11 -16.26
CA PRO A 85 -20.52 -27.87 -16.95
C PRO A 85 -19.68 -26.96 -16.04
N PRO A 86 -18.79 -26.11 -16.60
CA PRO A 86 -18.07 -25.14 -15.79
C PRO A 86 -19.08 -24.19 -15.14
N THR A 87 -19.28 -24.32 -13.84
CA THR A 87 -19.97 -23.33 -13.02
C THR A 87 -19.07 -22.11 -12.89
N SER A 88 -19.16 -21.20 -13.86
CA SER A 88 -18.64 -19.84 -13.74
C SER A 88 -19.80 -18.85 -13.70
N VAL A 89 -19.61 -17.80 -12.89
CA VAL A 89 -20.51 -16.63 -12.66
C VAL A 89 -21.60 -16.78 -11.58
N ALA A 90 -21.28 -17.35 -10.41
CA ALA A 90 -22.12 -17.22 -9.20
C ALA A 90 -21.40 -16.60 -7.99
N ALA A 91 -20.25 -15.93 -8.19
CA ALA A 91 -19.51 -15.29 -7.10
C ALA A 91 -19.94 -13.82 -6.81
N VAL A 92 -20.99 -13.32 -7.47
CA VAL A 92 -21.54 -11.97 -7.24
C VAL A 92 -22.75 -11.98 -6.29
N ALA A 93 -23.29 -13.15 -5.95
CA ALA A 93 -24.49 -13.25 -5.12
C ALA A 93 -24.22 -13.37 -3.60
N ALA A 94 -22.97 -13.56 -3.18
CA ALA A 94 -22.54 -13.52 -1.79
C ALA A 94 -21.33 -12.59 -1.69
N GLY A 95 -21.45 -11.49 -0.92
CA GLY A 95 -20.35 -10.54 -0.72
C GLY A 95 -19.08 -11.23 -0.22
N ARG A 96 -17.90 -10.67 -0.56
CA ARG A 96 -16.59 -11.24 -0.23
C ARG A 96 -16.42 -11.46 1.26
N LEU A 97 -16.95 -10.55 2.09
CA LEU A 97 -16.96 -10.71 3.55
C LEU A 97 -17.60 -12.04 3.96
N LYS A 98 -18.80 -12.35 3.45
CA LYS A 98 -19.49 -13.61 3.75
C LYS A 98 -18.67 -14.81 3.29
N THR A 99 -18.10 -14.75 2.09
CA THR A 99 -17.24 -15.82 1.55
C THR A 99 -16.06 -16.10 2.48
N VAL A 100 -15.37 -15.05 2.94
CA VAL A 100 -14.22 -15.14 3.84
C VAL A 100 -14.64 -15.71 5.21
N LEU A 101 -15.75 -15.24 5.77
CA LEU A 101 -16.25 -15.70 7.07
C LEU A 101 -16.71 -17.17 7.02
N ASP A 102 -17.47 -17.56 5.99
CA ASP A 102 -17.93 -18.94 5.81
C ASP A 102 -16.77 -19.91 5.61
N ARG A 103 -15.74 -19.50 4.87
CA ARG A 103 -14.52 -20.29 4.66
C ARG A 103 -13.65 -20.38 5.91
N GLY A 104 -13.75 -19.38 6.80
CA GLY A 104 -13.04 -19.35 8.08
C GLY A 104 -11.58 -18.93 7.99
N ASN A 105 -11.12 -18.40 6.86
CA ASN A 105 -9.80 -17.81 6.67
C ASN A 105 -9.79 -16.73 5.58
N LEU A 106 -8.88 -15.77 5.72
CA LEU A 106 -8.54 -14.78 4.71
C LEU A 106 -7.48 -15.33 3.75
N ILE A 107 -7.69 -15.25 2.43
CA ILE A 107 -6.65 -15.52 1.43
C ILE A 107 -6.07 -14.18 0.98
N CYS A 108 -4.83 -13.91 1.37
CA CYS A 108 -4.15 -12.65 1.13
C CYS A 108 -3.09 -12.81 0.03
N GLY A 109 -3.24 -12.05 -1.06
CA GLY A 109 -2.22 -11.96 -2.11
C GLY A 109 -1.08 -11.06 -1.67
N ILE A 110 0.15 -11.58 -1.66
CA ILE A 110 1.35 -10.90 -1.17
C ILE A 110 2.51 -10.98 -2.17
N ASN A 111 3.64 -10.31 -1.89
CA ASN A 111 4.87 -10.46 -2.66
C ASN A 111 5.53 -11.82 -2.35
N GLY A 112 5.79 -12.06 -1.06
CA GLY A 112 6.40 -13.30 -0.56
C GLY A 112 7.91 -13.41 -0.75
N GLN A 113 8.55 -12.49 -1.47
CA GLN A 113 10.00 -12.47 -1.70
C GLN A 113 10.65 -11.10 -1.39
N LEU A 114 9.88 -10.13 -0.89
CA LEU A 114 10.37 -8.79 -0.60
C LEU A 114 10.51 -8.58 0.90
N ALA A 115 11.73 -8.72 1.39
CA ALA A 115 12.06 -8.50 2.79
C ALA A 115 11.67 -7.08 3.24
N GLY A 116 10.97 -6.99 4.38
CA GLY A 116 10.37 -5.75 4.90
C GLY A 116 8.90 -5.56 4.50
N PHE A 117 8.47 -6.07 3.35
CA PHE A 117 7.07 -6.01 2.89
C PHE A 117 6.34 -7.33 3.09
N SER A 118 6.77 -8.37 2.38
CA SER A 118 6.33 -9.74 2.63
C SER A 118 7.39 -10.70 2.13
N VAL A 119 7.97 -11.48 3.04
CA VAL A 119 9.00 -12.49 2.75
C VAL A 119 8.73 -13.78 3.50
N LEU A 120 8.99 -14.91 2.85
CA LEU A 120 8.96 -16.22 3.50
C LEU A 120 10.16 -16.36 4.43
N GLU A 121 9.90 -16.60 5.70
CA GLU A 121 10.90 -16.85 6.72
C GLU A 121 11.30 -18.33 6.76
N SER A 122 12.43 -18.61 7.42
CA SER A 122 12.96 -19.97 7.56
C SER A 122 12.04 -20.94 8.30
N ASP A 123 11.14 -20.44 9.15
CA ASP A 123 10.15 -21.22 9.89
C ASP A 123 8.86 -21.46 9.08
N GLY A 124 8.81 -21.01 7.83
CA GLY A 124 7.65 -21.12 6.95
C GLY A 124 6.59 -20.03 7.15
N SER A 125 6.79 -19.10 8.08
CA SER A 125 5.89 -17.95 8.27
C SER A 125 6.20 -16.82 7.28
N TYR A 126 5.26 -15.90 7.10
CA TYR A 126 5.50 -14.66 6.36
C TYR A 126 5.64 -13.47 7.32
N SER A 127 6.65 -12.65 7.07
CA SER A 127 6.94 -11.40 7.80
C SER A 127 6.95 -10.18 6.86
N GLY A 128 6.75 -8.99 7.42
CA GLY A 128 6.80 -7.70 6.69
C GLY A 128 5.49 -6.92 6.75
N ILE A 129 5.53 -5.63 6.38
CA ILE A 129 4.39 -4.70 6.56
C ILE A 129 3.11 -5.18 5.85
N ASP A 130 3.21 -5.69 4.62
CA ASP A 130 2.07 -6.23 3.87
C ASP A 130 1.50 -7.47 4.58
N ALA A 131 2.37 -8.35 5.08
CA ALA A 131 1.96 -9.54 5.81
C ALA A 131 1.28 -9.20 7.15
N GLU A 132 1.74 -8.17 7.86
CA GLU A 132 1.12 -7.67 9.09
C GLU A 132 -0.26 -7.06 8.82
N PHE A 133 -0.49 -6.38 7.70
CA PHE A 133 -1.82 -5.90 7.33
C PHE A 133 -2.79 -7.05 6.99
N CYS A 134 -2.32 -8.15 6.38
CA CYS A 134 -3.13 -9.36 6.26
C CYS A 134 -3.50 -9.92 7.66
N ARG A 135 -2.55 -9.92 8.62
CA ARG A 135 -2.83 -10.35 10.01
C ARG A 135 -3.80 -9.42 10.71
N ALA A 136 -3.75 -8.11 10.46
CA ALA A 136 -4.70 -7.15 10.99
C ALA A 136 -6.12 -7.48 10.52
N LEU A 137 -6.31 -7.76 9.22
CA LEU A 137 -7.60 -8.20 8.69
C LEU A 137 -8.08 -9.50 9.34
N ALA A 138 -7.23 -10.52 9.47
CA ALA A 138 -7.63 -11.76 10.14
C ALA A 138 -7.94 -11.56 11.63
N GLY A 139 -7.22 -10.68 12.32
CA GLY A 139 -7.54 -10.27 13.69
C GLY A 139 -8.93 -9.65 13.81
N ALA A 140 -9.27 -8.74 12.90
CA ALA A 140 -10.60 -8.11 12.84
C ALA A 140 -11.72 -9.11 12.50
N LEU A 141 -11.46 -10.05 11.58
CA LEU A 141 -12.46 -11.01 11.10
C LEU A 141 -12.68 -12.16 12.08
N PHE A 142 -11.59 -12.71 12.64
CA PHE A 142 -11.60 -14.01 13.32
C PHE A 142 -11.08 -13.98 14.76
N ASN A 143 -10.57 -12.83 15.24
CA ASN A 143 -9.84 -12.75 16.51
C ASN A 143 -8.61 -13.67 16.56
N ASP A 144 -8.02 -13.95 15.39
CA ASP A 144 -6.93 -14.91 15.27
C ASP A 144 -6.07 -14.54 14.04
N VAL A 145 -4.84 -14.11 14.31
CA VAL A 145 -3.88 -13.69 13.27
C VAL A 145 -3.32 -14.86 12.46
N SER A 146 -3.60 -16.10 12.86
CA SER A 146 -3.24 -17.31 12.11
C SER A 146 -4.26 -17.65 11.01
N LYS A 147 -5.45 -17.01 11.00
CA LYS A 147 -6.49 -17.20 9.98
C LYS A 147 -6.20 -16.45 8.67
N VAL A 148 -4.95 -16.48 8.25
CA VAL A 148 -4.47 -15.96 6.98
C VAL A 148 -3.80 -17.09 6.21
N GLU A 149 -4.25 -17.29 4.98
CA GLU A 149 -3.54 -18.03 3.96
C GLU A 149 -2.86 -17.03 3.03
N TYR A 150 -1.54 -17.17 2.88
CA TYR A 150 -0.75 -16.27 2.04
C TYR A 150 -0.57 -16.87 0.64
N ARG A 151 -0.77 -16.05 -0.38
CA ARG A 151 -0.54 -16.40 -1.79
C ARG A 151 0.52 -15.46 -2.39
N PRO A 152 1.78 -15.93 -2.55
CA PRO A 152 2.82 -15.17 -3.23
C PRO A 152 2.46 -14.95 -4.70
N LEU A 153 2.52 -13.70 -5.14
CA LEU A 153 2.13 -13.29 -6.48
C LEU A 153 3.22 -12.45 -7.14
N THR A 154 3.47 -12.79 -8.39
CA THR A 154 4.36 -12.06 -9.30
C THR A 154 3.75 -10.72 -9.69
N THR A 155 4.53 -9.85 -10.31
CA THR A 155 4.01 -8.55 -10.80
C THR A 155 2.96 -8.74 -11.90
N GLN A 156 3.07 -9.83 -12.67
CA GLN A 156 2.29 -10.13 -13.86
C GLN A 156 0.95 -10.79 -13.51
N ASN A 157 0.92 -11.68 -12.51
CA ASN A 157 -0.29 -12.45 -12.19
C ASN A 157 -1.12 -11.86 -11.03
N ARG A 158 -0.60 -10.89 -10.26
CA ARG A 158 -1.28 -10.38 -9.05
C ARG A 158 -2.69 -9.84 -9.28
N PHE A 159 -2.94 -9.17 -10.40
CA PHE A 159 -4.26 -8.62 -10.70
C PHE A 159 -5.23 -9.70 -11.17
N ALA A 160 -4.77 -10.64 -11.99
CA ALA A 160 -5.59 -11.77 -12.42
C ALA A 160 -6.00 -12.67 -11.24
N ALA A 161 -5.11 -12.88 -10.26
CA ALA A 161 -5.42 -13.61 -9.04
C ALA A 161 -6.54 -12.92 -8.22
N LEU A 162 -6.49 -11.59 -8.11
CA LEU A 162 -7.56 -10.84 -7.43
C LEU A 162 -8.87 -10.88 -8.23
N GLN A 163 -8.81 -10.67 -9.56
CA GLN A 163 -9.96 -10.68 -10.47
C GLN A 163 -10.68 -12.03 -10.53
N SER A 164 -9.93 -13.13 -10.50
CA SER A 164 -10.49 -14.49 -10.49
C SER A 164 -11.04 -14.89 -9.12
N GLY A 165 -10.75 -14.12 -8.06
CA GLY A 165 -11.09 -14.44 -6.69
C GLY A 165 -10.19 -15.50 -6.05
N GLU A 166 -9.04 -15.83 -6.66
CA GLU A 166 -8.00 -16.65 -6.05
C GLU A 166 -7.55 -16.08 -4.70
N VAL A 167 -7.49 -14.74 -4.60
CA VAL A 167 -7.25 -14.01 -3.37
C VAL A 167 -8.43 -13.08 -3.04
N ASP A 168 -8.61 -12.75 -1.76
CA ASP A 168 -9.66 -11.85 -1.28
C ASP A 168 -9.23 -10.38 -1.26
N VAL A 169 -7.94 -10.16 -1.06
CA VAL A 169 -7.31 -8.85 -1.01
C VAL A 169 -5.89 -8.99 -1.51
N LEU A 170 -5.44 -7.98 -2.26
CA LEU A 170 -4.03 -7.84 -2.62
C LEU A 170 -3.38 -6.85 -1.64
N MET A 171 -2.64 -7.40 -0.67
CA MET A 171 -1.74 -6.67 0.23
C MET A 171 -0.32 -6.93 -0.25
N ARG A 172 0.09 -6.19 -1.26
CA ARG A 172 1.39 -6.34 -1.91
C ARG A 172 1.80 -4.95 -2.35
N ASN A 173 3.06 -4.56 -2.14
CA ASN A 173 3.67 -3.32 -2.65
C ASN A 173 3.21 -2.94 -4.09
N THR A 174 2.05 -2.27 -4.19
CA THR A 174 1.32 -2.07 -5.44
C THR A 174 0.79 -0.66 -5.44
N THR A 175 1.32 0.12 -6.37
CA THR A 175 0.93 1.51 -6.57
C THR A 175 -0.53 1.64 -6.93
N PHE A 176 -1.24 2.54 -6.25
CA PHE A 176 -2.50 3.07 -6.72
C PHE A 176 -2.26 4.02 -7.90
N THR A 177 -2.75 3.65 -9.09
CA THR A 177 -2.75 4.51 -10.28
C THR A 177 -4.14 4.56 -10.91
N THR A 178 -4.42 5.62 -11.66
CA THR A 178 -5.70 5.79 -12.37
C THR A 178 -5.99 4.62 -13.31
N ASN A 179 -5.00 4.09 -14.03
CA ASN A 179 -5.22 2.98 -14.95
C ASN A 179 -5.59 1.68 -14.20
N ARG A 180 -4.93 1.39 -13.07
CA ARG A 180 -5.26 0.21 -12.25
C ARG A 180 -6.65 0.31 -11.64
N ASP A 181 -7.07 1.52 -11.26
CA ASP A 181 -8.38 1.80 -10.66
C ASP A 181 -9.53 1.77 -11.69
N THR A 182 -9.28 2.24 -12.91
CA THR A 182 -10.34 2.40 -13.92
C THR A 182 -10.41 1.27 -14.94
N ALA A 183 -9.28 0.72 -15.38
CA ALA A 183 -9.23 -0.25 -16.48
C ALA A 183 -9.08 -1.70 -16.00
N VAL A 184 -8.50 -1.92 -14.81
CA VAL A 184 -8.28 -3.27 -14.27
C VAL A 184 -9.47 -3.74 -13.40
N GLY A 185 -10.35 -2.83 -12.99
CA GLY A 185 -11.55 -3.16 -12.22
C GLY A 185 -11.29 -3.38 -10.72
N LEU A 186 -10.33 -2.65 -10.16
CA LEU A 186 -9.90 -2.76 -8.77
C LEU A 186 -10.18 -1.46 -8.02
N ASP A 187 -10.56 -1.55 -6.76
CA ASP A 187 -10.58 -0.40 -5.86
C ASP A 187 -9.32 -0.41 -5.00
N PHE A 188 -8.63 0.74 -4.96
CA PHE A 188 -7.49 0.95 -4.08
C PHE A 188 -7.92 1.62 -2.78
N LEU A 189 -7.44 1.06 -1.68
CA LEU A 189 -7.80 1.45 -0.32
C LEU A 189 -6.66 2.27 0.31
N PRO A 190 -6.75 2.69 1.58
CA PRO A 190 -5.78 3.64 2.17
C PRO A 190 -4.34 3.18 1.99
N THR A 191 -3.49 4.10 1.51
CA THR A 191 -2.09 3.84 1.19
C THR A 191 -1.29 3.44 2.41
N THR A 192 -1.02 2.16 2.58
CA THR A 192 -0.30 1.59 3.71
C THR A 192 1.18 1.98 3.72
N PHE A 193 1.75 2.35 2.57
CA PHE A 193 3.10 2.86 2.49
C PHE A 193 3.25 3.85 1.31
N PHE A 194 3.56 5.11 1.59
CA PHE A 194 3.94 6.12 0.62
C PHE A 194 5.41 5.96 0.25
N ASP A 195 5.67 5.59 -1.00
CA ASP A 195 7.01 5.46 -1.57
C ASP A 195 7.21 6.39 -2.77
N GLY A 196 8.39 6.30 -3.38
CA GLY A 196 8.65 6.82 -4.72
C GLY A 196 9.64 5.95 -5.47
N GLY A 197 9.56 5.98 -6.80
CA GLY A 197 10.51 5.30 -7.67
C GLY A 197 11.90 5.88 -7.53
N GLY A 198 12.94 5.04 -7.60
CA GLY A 198 14.33 5.44 -7.54
C GLY A 198 15.22 4.53 -8.38
N ILE A 199 16.51 4.84 -8.38
CA ILE A 199 17.52 4.03 -9.07
C ILE A 199 18.58 3.61 -8.05
N LEU A 200 18.90 2.32 -8.04
CA LEU A 200 20.02 1.73 -7.33
C LEU A 200 21.20 1.62 -8.29
N VAL A 201 22.33 2.23 -7.92
CA VAL A 201 23.55 2.27 -8.73
C VAL A 201 24.73 1.71 -7.94
N GLU A 202 25.68 1.10 -8.63
CA GLU A 202 26.96 0.76 -8.02
C GLU A 202 27.75 2.05 -7.75
N LYS A 203 28.35 2.18 -6.56
CA LYS A 203 29.12 3.37 -6.15
C LYS A 203 30.29 3.66 -7.10
N SER A 204 30.86 2.63 -7.71
CA SER A 204 31.96 2.71 -8.68
C SER A 204 31.63 3.59 -9.91
N LEU A 205 30.33 3.69 -10.28
CA LEU A 205 29.87 4.53 -11.38
C LEU A 205 29.97 6.03 -11.06
N ASN A 206 30.09 6.41 -9.78
CA ASN A 206 30.12 7.79 -9.32
C ASN A 206 28.94 8.64 -9.85
N ALA A 207 27.79 8.00 -10.11
CA ALA A 207 26.59 8.67 -10.61
C ALA A 207 25.95 9.51 -9.50
N THR A 208 25.74 10.79 -9.77
CA THR A 208 25.16 11.77 -8.84
C THR A 208 23.88 12.42 -9.36
N LYS A 209 23.57 12.21 -10.64
CA LYS A 209 22.37 12.70 -11.34
C LYS A 209 22.01 11.74 -12.47
N LEU A 210 20.78 11.80 -12.97
CA LEU A 210 20.29 10.87 -14.00
C LEU A 210 21.12 10.88 -15.29
N SER A 211 21.66 12.03 -15.70
CA SER A 211 22.47 12.12 -16.92
C SER A 211 23.83 11.42 -16.84
N ASP A 212 24.29 11.08 -15.63
CA ASP A 212 25.49 10.25 -15.44
C ASP A 212 25.22 8.78 -15.83
N LEU A 213 23.95 8.39 -16.01
CA LEU A 213 23.52 7.06 -16.46
C LEU A 213 23.33 6.98 -17.98
N ALA A 214 23.82 7.96 -18.73
CA ALA A 214 23.78 7.92 -20.19
C ALA A 214 24.57 6.70 -20.73
N GLY A 215 23.90 5.86 -21.51
CA GLY A 215 24.43 4.62 -22.06
C GLY A 215 24.33 3.41 -21.13
N ALA A 216 23.87 3.59 -19.89
CA ALA A 216 23.77 2.51 -18.91
C ALA A 216 22.71 1.47 -19.29
N THR A 217 22.95 0.22 -18.90
CA THR A 217 21.96 -0.85 -18.89
C THR A 217 21.23 -0.87 -17.55
N ILE A 218 19.92 -0.64 -17.55
CA ILE A 218 19.11 -0.50 -16.34
C ILE A 218 18.14 -1.67 -16.23
N CYS A 219 18.33 -2.48 -15.19
CA CYS A 219 17.48 -3.61 -14.83
C CYS A 219 16.11 -3.11 -14.32
N VAL A 220 15.01 -3.69 -14.83
CA VAL A 220 13.65 -3.33 -14.41
C VAL A 220 12.68 -4.51 -14.47
N LEU A 221 11.63 -4.49 -13.64
CA LEU A 221 10.58 -5.51 -13.67
C LEU A 221 9.49 -5.17 -14.69
N ALA A 222 9.11 -6.16 -15.49
CA ALA A 222 8.04 -6.05 -16.48
C ALA A 222 6.69 -5.76 -15.81
N GLY A 223 5.90 -4.86 -16.41
CA GLY A 223 4.54 -4.58 -15.95
C GLY A 223 4.48 -3.77 -14.65
N THR A 224 5.54 -3.00 -14.37
CA THR A 224 5.60 -2.08 -13.23
C THR A 224 5.39 -0.63 -13.67
N THR A 225 4.99 0.23 -12.73
CA THR A 225 5.02 1.69 -12.91
C THR A 225 6.44 2.18 -13.17
N ASN A 226 7.41 1.60 -12.46
CA ASN A 226 8.84 1.92 -12.60
C ASN A 226 9.39 1.71 -14.02
N GLU A 227 8.94 0.70 -14.76
CA GLU A 227 9.32 0.48 -16.18
C GLU A 227 8.89 1.65 -17.07
N GLN A 228 7.63 2.07 -16.92
CA GLN A 228 7.08 3.21 -17.65
C GLN A 228 7.76 4.52 -17.23
N VAL A 229 7.85 4.78 -15.93
CA VAL A 229 8.46 6.01 -15.37
C VAL A 229 9.92 6.16 -15.78
N LEU A 230 10.70 5.06 -15.76
CA LEU A 230 12.09 5.08 -16.21
C LEU A 230 12.18 5.55 -17.67
N THR A 231 11.39 4.92 -18.54
CA THR A 231 11.36 5.22 -19.97
C THR A 231 10.94 6.66 -20.24
N ASP A 232 9.84 7.11 -19.64
CA ASP A 232 9.30 8.45 -19.83
C ASP A 232 10.28 9.52 -19.32
N THR A 233 10.89 9.30 -18.15
CA THR A 233 11.83 10.24 -17.54
C THR A 233 13.10 10.38 -18.38
N PHE A 234 13.73 9.27 -18.75
CA PHE A 234 14.97 9.30 -19.54
C PHE A 234 14.75 9.89 -20.93
N ASN A 235 13.65 9.54 -21.60
CA ASN A 235 13.29 10.11 -22.89
C ASN A 235 13.02 11.63 -22.80
N SER A 236 12.29 12.08 -21.77
CA SER A 236 12.00 13.51 -21.58
C SER A 236 13.27 14.36 -21.36
N GLN A 237 14.34 13.74 -20.88
CA GLN A 237 15.64 14.37 -20.64
C GLN A 237 16.67 14.07 -21.73
N ASN A 238 16.27 13.36 -22.81
CA ASN A 238 17.15 12.90 -23.89
C ASN A 238 18.34 12.05 -23.43
N ILE A 239 18.17 11.29 -22.34
CA ILE A 239 19.19 10.39 -21.80
C ILE A 239 19.03 9.03 -22.49
N GLN A 240 20.03 8.62 -23.27
CA GLN A 240 20.05 7.30 -23.87
C GLN A 240 20.36 6.25 -22.81
N PHE A 241 19.64 5.12 -22.81
CA PHE A 241 19.87 4.00 -21.89
C PHE A 241 19.33 2.71 -22.51
N THR A 242 19.69 1.56 -21.94
CA THR A 242 19.18 0.24 -22.36
C THR A 242 18.36 -0.38 -21.23
N PRO A 243 17.03 -0.48 -21.33
CA PRO A 243 16.26 -1.24 -20.34
C PRO A 243 16.52 -2.74 -20.49
N LEU A 244 16.85 -3.42 -19.39
CA LEU A 244 16.87 -4.88 -19.33
C LEU A 244 15.72 -5.37 -18.44
N THR A 245 14.66 -5.83 -19.08
CA THR A 245 13.41 -6.21 -18.41
C THR A 245 13.43 -7.66 -17.91
N PHE A 246 12.94 -7.88 -16.70
CA PHE A 246 12.82 -9.20 -16.07
C PHE A 246 11.38 -9.48 -15.61
N PRO A 247 10.94 -10.74 -15.64
CA PRO A 247 9.64 -11.10 -15.07
C PRO A 247 9.66 -11.09 -13.53
N GLU A 248 10.79 -11.48 -12.91
CA GLU A 248 10.87 -11.70 -11.46
C GLU A 248 12.05 -10.97 -10.81
N ALA A 249 11.86 -10.54 -9.56
CA ALA A 249 12.84 -9.77 -8.81
C ALA A 249 14.16 -10.54 -8.61
N ASN A 250 14.11 -11.82 -8.24
CA ASN A 250 15.32 -12.61 -8.02
C ASN A 250 16.20 -12.71 -9.28
N ALA A 251 15.59 -12.81 -10.46
CA ALA A 251 16.34 -12.85 -11.73
C ALA A 251 16.98 -11.49 -12.04
N LEU A 252 16.25 -10.40 -11.76
CA LEU A 252 16.75 -9.03 -11.91
C LEU A 252 17.97 -8.78 -11.03
N TYR A 253 17.85 -9.00 -9.72
CA TYR A 253 18.94 -8.69 -8.78
C TYR A 253 20.12 -9.65 -8.91
N LYS A 254 19.89 -10.89 -9.35
CA LYS A 254 20.99 -11.80 -9.75
C LYS A 254 21.73 -11.27 -10.97
N ALA A 255 21.02 -10.75 -11.98
CA ALA A 255 21.66 -10.16 -13.15
C ALA A 255 22.42 -8.87 -12.81
N LEU A 256 21.89 -8.07 -11.87
CA LEU A 256 22.57 -6.89 -11.34
C LEU A 256 23.89 -7.29 -10.63
N ASP A 257 23.85 -8.27 -9.73
CA ASP A 257 25.02 -8.77 -8.99
C ASP A 257 26.06 -9.47 -9.89
N GLU A 258 25.64 -9.96 -11.07
CA GLU A 258 26.50 -10.54 -12.10
C GLU A 258 27.07 -9.48 -13.07
N GLY A 259 26.78 -8.19 -12.88
CA GLY A 259 27.28 -7.10 -13.71
C GLY A 259 26.63 -7.03 -15.10
N ARG A 260 25.45 -7.63 -15.28
CA ARG A 260 24.68 -7.52 -16.55
C ARG A 260 23.91 -6.21 -16.68
N CYS A 261 23.75 -5.49 -15.57
CA CYS A 261 23.14 -4.17 -15.48
C CYS A 261 24.07 -3.27 -14.68
N ASP A 262 24.14 -2.00 -15.06
CA ASP A 262 24.89 -0.97 -14.32
C ASP A 262 24.03 -0.43 -13.16
N ALA A 263 22.70 -0.49 -13.30
CA ALA A 263 21.75 0.01 -12.32
C ALA A 263 20.46 -0.82 -12.31
N ALA A 264 19.63 -0.62 -11.29
CA ALA A 264 18.26 -1.15 -11.24
C ALA A 264 17.27 -0.06 -10.80
N THR A 265 16.06 -0.07 -11.36
CA THR A 265 14.98 0.83 -10.95
C THR A 265 13.85 0.08 -10.26
N SER A 266 13.30 0.67 -9.19
CA SER A 266 12.14 0.19 -8.45
C SER A 266 11.68 1.25 -7.44
N ASP A 267 10.65 0.94 -6.65
CA ASP A 267 10.31 1.73 -5.48
C ASP A 267 11.50 1.74 -4.51
N LYS A 268 11.84 2.88 -3.91
CA LYS A 268 13.07 3.02 -3.09
C LYS A 268 13.10 2.06 -1.92
N SER A 269 11.95 1.77 -1.30
CA SER A 269 11.89 0.78 -0.22
C SER A 269 12.18 -0.64 -0.72
N GLN A 270 11.73 -1.00 -1.93
CA GLN A 270 12.07 -2.28 -2.55
C GLN A 270 13.57 -2.35 -2.89
N LEU A 271 14.14 -1.28 -3.46
CA LEU A 271 15.58 -1.20 -3.71
C LEU A 271 16.38 -1.39 -2.42
N ALA A 272 15.97 -0.77 -1.32
CA ALA A 272 16.62 -0.91 -0.03
C ALA A 272 16.53 -2.35 0.51
N GLY A 273 15.36 -2.97 0.44
CA GLY A 273 15.13 -4.35 0.86
C GLY A 273 15.97 -5.36 0.09
N GLN A 274 16.02 -5.20 -1.23
CA GLN A 274 16.74 -6.09 -2.16
C GLN A 274 18.25 -5.90 -2.05
N ARG A 275 18.73 -4.64 -1.96
CA ARG A 275 20.13 -4.35 -1.66
C ARG A 275 20.57 -5.04 -0.37
N ALA A 276 19.77 -4.96 0.70
CA ALA A 276 20.13 -5.50 2.01
C ALA A 276 20.02 -7.03 2.12
N SER A 277 19.28 -7.70 1.22
CA SER A 277 18.91 -9.11 1.40
C SER A 277 19.33 -10.04 0.25
N VAL A 278 19.63 -9.50 -0.94
CA VAL A 278 19.91 -10.30 -2.14
C VAL A 278 21.30 -10.03 -2.73
N LEU A 279 21.75 -8.76 -2.74
CA LEU A 279 23.07 -8.42 -3.28
C LEU A 279 24.19 -8.91 -2.36
N LYS A 280 25.29 -9.40 -2.94
CA LYS A 280 26.39 -9.99 -2.16
C LYS A 280 27.13 -8.96 -1.30
N ASN A 281 27.33 -7.76 -1.86
CA ASN A 281 28.01 -6.65 -1.20
C ASN A 281 27.10 -5.42 -1.12
N PRO A 282 26.14 -5.37 -0.18
CA PRO A 282 25.17 -4.27 -0.09
C PRO A 282 25.79 -2.87 -0.01
N ASP A 283 26.98 -2.76 0.60
CA ASP A 283 27.68 -1.49 0.81
C ASP A 283 28.28 -0.91 -0.48
N ASP A 284 28.39 -1.70 -1.55
CA ASP A 284 28.85 -1.22 -2.86
C ASP A 284 27.74 -0.48 -3.63
N TRP A 285 26.50 -0.53 -3.14
CA TRP A 285 25.33 -0.02 -3.83
C TRP A 285 24.68 1.16 -3.09
N VAL A 286 24.31 2.18 -3.85
CA VAL A 286 23.62 3.37 -3.33
C VAL A 286 22.34 3.62 -4.09
N ILE A 287 21.28 3.96 -3.35
CA ILE A 287 20.03 4.45 -3.95
C ILE A 287 20.23 5.94 -4.18
N MET A 288 20.05 6.39 -5.42
CA MET A 288 20.17 7.81 -5.78
C MET A 288 19.17 8.69 -5.01
N GLU A 289 19.54 9.95 -4.80
CA GLU A 289 18.70 10.90 -4.07
C GLU A 289 17.42 11.23 -4.84
N GLU A 290 17.48 11.25 -6.18
CA GLU A 290 16.36 11.51 -7.07
C GLU A 290 15.20 10.55 -6.82
N THR A 291 14.00 11.10 -6.70
CA THR A 291 12.74 10.34 -6.67
C THR A 291 12.04 10.56 -8.01
N LEU A 292 11.86 9.48 -8.77
CA LEU A 292 11.34 9.53 -10.15
C LEU A 292 9.81 9.63 -10.21
N SER A 293 9.12 9.13 -9.20
CA SER A 293 7.66 9.02 -9.21
C SER A 293 7.05 9.05 -7.82
N LYS A 294 5.73 9.23 -7.77
CA LYS A 294 4.92 9.01 -6.57
C LYS A 294 4.41 7.57 -6.61
N GLU A 295 4.72 6.78 -5.59
CA GLU A 295 4.33 5.38 -5.53
C GLU A 295 3.52 5.09 -4.24
N PRO A 296 2.23 5.53 -4.16
CA PRO A 296 1.36 5.19 -3.04
C PRO A 296 1.01 3.70 -3.07
N LEU A 297 1.66 2.90 -2.24
CA LEU A 297 1.43 1.47 -2.13
C LEU A 297 0.16 1.23 -1.30
N SER A 298 -0.85 0.64 -1.93
CA SER A 298 -2.19 0.52 -1.38
C SER A 298 -2.71 -0.92 -1.47
N PRO A 299 -3.52 -1.37 -0.48
CA PRO A 299 -4.35 -2.55 -0.65
C PRO A 299 -5.24 -2.39 -1.87
N ALA A 300 -5.44 -3.47 -2.62
CA ALA A 300 -6.44 -3.52 -3.68
C ALA A 300 -7.47 -4.63 -3.40
N VAL A 301 -8.73 -4.31 -3.70
CA VAL A 301 -9.85 -5.25 -3.71
C VAL A 301 -10.56 -5.19 -5.06
N LEU A 302 -11.43 -6.16 -5.35
CA LEU A 302 -12.30 -6.05 -6.53
C LEU A 302 -13.33 -4.94 -6.35
N GLN A 303 -13.61 -4.23 -7.44
CA GLN A 303 -14.71 -3.27 -7.48
C GLN A 303 -16.07 -3.92 -7.26
N ASN A 304 -17.05 -3.08 -6.90
CA ASN A 304 -18.46 -3.45 -6.71
C ASN A 304 -18.74 -4.33 -5.47
N ASP A 305 -17.85 -4.33 -4.48
CA ASP A 305 -18.10 -4.89 -3.15
C ASP A 305 -17.75 -3.86 -2.07
N ALA A 306 -18.65 -2.89 -1.88
CA ALA A 306 -18.45 -1.78 -0.94
C ALA A 306 -18.27 -2.26 0.50
N GLN A 307 -18.99 -3.30 0.92
CA GLN A 307 -18.86 -3.85 2.27
C GLN A 307 -17.45 -4.41 2.51
N TRP A 308 -16.92 -5.18 1.57
CA TRP A 308 -15.56 -5.69 1.68
C TRP A 308 -14.51 -4.57 1.62
N ALA A 309 -14.69 -3.60 0.72
CA ALA A 309 -13.83 -2.42 0.66
C ALA A 309 -13.83 -1.65 1.99
N ASP A 310 -14.98 -1.50 2.65
CA ASP A 310 -15.11 -0.85 3.94
C ASP A 310 -14.39 -1.62 5.05
N VAL A 311 -14.55 -2.95 5.11
CA VAL A 311 -13.81 -3.79 6.07
C VAL A 311 -12.31 -3.58 5.93
N VAL A 312 -11.78 -3.66 4.71
CA VAL A 312 -10.33 -3.52 4.51
C VAL A 312 -9.87 -2.09 4.79
N ARG A 313 -10.60 -1.08 4.32
CA ARG A 313 -10.31 0.35 4.53
C ARG A 313 -10.24 0.70 6.01
N TRP A 314 -11.26 0.33 6.77
CA TRP A 314 -11.36 0.72 8.17
C TRP A 314 -10.42 -0.07 9.08
N VAL A 315 -10.04 -1.30 8.72
CA VAL A 315 -8.96 -2.01 9.43
C VAL A 315 -7.61 -1.32 9.22
N VAL A 316 -7.29 -0.85 8.00
CA VAL A 316 -6.06 -0.07 7.78
C VAL A 316 -6.11 1.23 8.59
N TYR A 317 -7.19 2.00 8.48
CA TYR A 317 -7.33 3.25 9.24
C TYR A 317 -7.32 3.04 10.75
N ALA A 318 -7.78 1.89 11.26
CA ALA A 318 -7.73 1.60 12.69
C ALA A 318 -6.30 1.59 13.23
N THR A 319 -5.35 1.05 12.45
CA THR A 319 -3.93 1.05 12.84
C THR A 319 -3.36 2.47 12.90
N TRP A 320 -3.80 3.37 12.00
CA TRP A 320 -3.35 4.76 11.96
C TRP A 320 -3.96 5.58 13.10
N TYR A 321 -5.27 5.41 13.31
CA TYR A 321 -5.99 6.12 14.35
C TYR A 321 -5.53 5.71 15.75
N ALA A 322 -5.19 4.43 15.95
CA ALA A 322 -4.58 3.99 17.19
C ALA A 322 -3.23 4.67 17.45
N GLU A 323 -2.37 4.80 16.43
CA GLU A 323 -1.10 5.52 16.56
C GLU A 323 -1.33 7.01 16.88
N GLU A 324 -2.27 7.66 16.18
CA GLU A 324 -2.64 9.05 16.41
C GLU A 324 -3.10 9.30 17.86
N LEU A 325 -3.85 8.36 18.44
CA LEU A 325 -4.33 8.42 19.81
C LEU A 325 -3.30 7.94 20.85
N GLY A 326 -2.12 7.48 20.44
CA GLY A 326 -1.12 6.89 21.33
C GLY A 326 -1.53 5.53 21.93
N ILE A 327 -2.47 4.84 21.29
CA ILE A 327 -2.93 3.51 21.67
C ILE A 327 -1.99 2.48 21.04
N THR A 328 -1.38 1.64 21.87
CA THR A 328 -0.43 0.60 21.49
C THR A 328 -0.97 -0.77 21.87
N LYS A 329 -0.34 -1.83 21.37
CA LYS A 329 -0.62 -3.20 21.81
C LYS A 329 -0.52 -3.37 23.33
N ALA A 330 0.39 -2.64 23.97
CA ALA A 330 0.65 -2.73 25.41
C ALA A 330 -0.40 -2.02 26.28
N ASN A 331 -1.01 -0.93 25.79
CA ASN A 331 -1.93 -0.12 26.60
C ASN A 331 -3.41 -0.21 26.16
N VAL A 332 -3.73 -0.96 25.10
CA VAL A 332 -5.09 -1.00 24.53
C VAL A 332 -6.17 -1.39 25.53
N ASP A 333 -5.89 -2.30 26.47
CA ASP A 333 -6.87 -2.71 27.50
C ASP A 333 -7.17 -1.56 28.48
N ASP A 334 -6.14 -0.80 28.88
CA ASP A 334 -6.31 0.38 29.73
C ASP A 334 -7.05 1.48 28.98
N GLN A 335 -6.77 1.67 27.68
CA GLN A 335 -7.50 2.64 26.86
C GLN A 335 -8.97 2.28 26.67
N LEU A 336 -9.29 0.99 26.59
CA LEU A 336 -10.68 0.52 26.58
C LEU A 336 -11.39 0.79 27.92
N ALA A 337 -10.72 0.57 29.05
CA ALA A 337 -11.31 0.75 30.38
C ALA A 337 -11.38 2.22 30.81
N ASN A 338 -10.30 2.97 30.60
CA ASN A 338 -10.02 4.27 31.23
C ASN A 338 -9.70 5.38 30.22
N GLY A 339 -9.60 5.05 28.93
CA GLY A 339 -9.29 6.04 27.89
C GLY A 339 -10.38 7.07 27.64
N SER A 340 -10.09 7.99 26.72
CA SER A 340 -11.04 9.04 26.30
C SER A 340 -12.32 8.45 25.70
N THR A 341 -13.38 9.25 25.60
CA THR A 341 -14.63 8.85 24.93
C THR A 341 -14.38 8.36 23.50
N ASN A 342 -13.45 8.98 22.76
CA ASN A 342 -13.10 8.56 21.41
C ASN A 342 -12.35 7.21 21.42
N ALA A 343 -11.41 7.00 22.35
CA ALA A 343 -10.73 5.71 22.50
C ALA A 343 -11.74 4.58 22.82
N LYS A 344 -12.65 4.82 23.78
CA LYS A 344 -13.68 3.84 24.16
C LYS A 344 -14.65 3.53 23.02
N ARG A 345 -15.05 4.53 22.22
CA ARG A 345 -15.88 4.31 21.02
C ARG A 345 -15.14 3.49 19.96
N PHE A 346 -13.90 3.89 19.65
CA PHE A 346 -13.05 3.24 18.67
C PHE A 346 -12.78 1.76 19.01
N LEU A 347 -12.49 1.47 20.29
CA LEU A 347 -12.17 0.13 20.77
C LEU A 347 -13.41 -0.74 21.07
N GLY A 348 -14.62 -0.27 20.77
CA GLY A 348 -15.85 -1.05 20.95
C GLY A 348 -16.38 -1.10 22.38
N GLY A 349 -15.85 -0.29 23.30
CA GLY A 349 -16.36 -0.16 24.67
C GLY A 349 -17.69 0.59 24.76
N THR A 350 -18.05 1.34 23.71
CA THR A 350 -19.36 2.00 23.58
C THR A 350 -19.85 1.96 22.12
N GLY A 351 -21.16 1.95 21.91
CA GLY A 351 -21.77 2.01 20.59
C GLY A 351 -21.75 0.68 19.81
N SER A 352 -21.84 0.78 18.49
CA SER A 352 -21.97 -0.35 17.56
C SER A 352 -21.07 -0.24 16.32
N LEU A 353 -20.00 0.54 16.43
CA LEU A 353 -19.00 0.73 15.37
C LEU A 353 -18.56 -0.64 14.83
N GLY A 354 -18.54 -0.80 13.50
CA GLY A 354 -18.23 -2.10 12.87
C GLY A 354 -19.44 -2.96 12.51
N LYS A 355 -20.57 -2.87 13.23
CA LYS A 355 -21.75 -3.72 12.94
C LYS A 355 -22.31 -3.51 11.53
N ASP A 356 -22.38 -2.26 11.08
CA ASP A 356 -22.90 -1.93 9.74
C ASP A 356 -21.98 -2.43 8.61
N MET A 357 -20.70 -2.69 8.91
CA MET A 357 -19.74 -3.32 8.01
C MET A 357 -19.71 -4.84 8.12
N GLY A 358 -20.54 -5.44 8.99
CA GLY A 358 -20.56 -6.88 9.25
C GLY A 358 -19.46 -7.39 10.19
N LEU A 359 -18.83 -6.49 10.96
CA LEU A 359 -17.84 -6.84 11.98
C LEU A 359 -18.44 -6.75 13.40
N SER A 360 -17.82 -7.41 14.37
CA SER A 360 -18.19 -7.21 15.77
C SER A 360 -17.70 -5.84 16.29
N PRO A 361 -18.34 -5.29 17.33
CA PRO A 361 -17.97 -3.97 17.88
C PRO A 361 -16.51 -3.84 18.34
N ASP A 362 -15.90 -4.93 18.79
CA ASP A 362 -14.53 -5.00 19.28
C ASP A 362 -13.50 -5.32 18.18
N ALA A 363 -13.88 -5.34 16.90
CA ALA A 363 -12.98 -5.71 15.80
C ALA A 363 -11.69 -4.88 15.78
N PHE A 364 -11.78 -3.56 15.96
CA PHE A 364 -10.60 -2.69 15.96
C PHE A 364 -9.76 -2.84 17.22
N TYR A 365 -10.39 -3.09 18.38
CA TYR A 365 -9.66 -3.49 19.59
C TYR A 365 -8.81 -4.75 19.32
N ARG A 366 -9.39 -5.77 18.68
CA ARG A 366 -8.70 -7.01 18.32
C ARG A 366 -7.51 -6.77 17.40
N VAL A 367 -7.64 -5.88 16.40
CA VAL A 367 -6.52 -5.48 15.54
C VAL A 367 -5.35 -4.95 16.37
N ILE A 368 -5.59 -3.95 17.22
CA ILE A 368 -4.52 -3.32 18.01
C ILE A 368 -3.96 -4.29 19.05
N LYS A 369 -4.81 -5.09 19.68
CA LYS A 369 -4.40 -6.09 20.68
C LYS A 369 -3.52 -7.19 20.08
N LEU A 370 -3.81 -7.62 18.86
CA LEU A 370 -3.10 -8.74 18.23
C LEU A 370 -1.88 -8.29 17.44
N VAL A 371 -1.98 -7.19 16.69
CA VAL A 371 -0.96 -6.75 15.73
C VAL A 371 -0.25 -5.47 16.18
N GLY A 372 -0.97 -4.56 16.85
CA GLY A 372 -0.46 -3.24 17.23
C GLY A 372 -0.96 -2.12 16.32
N ASN A 373 -0.56 -0.89 16.62
CA ASN A 373 -0.83 0.26 15.76
C ASN A 373 0.14 0.33 14.57
N TYR A 374 -0.04 1.32 13.69
CA TYR A 374 0.78 1.45 12.49
C TYR A 374 2.27 1.64 12.78
N GLY A 375 2.62 2.49 13.74
CA GLY A 375 4.00 2.72 14.16
C GLY A 375 4.67 1.43 14.64
N GLU A 376 3.97 0.62 15.45
CA GLU A 376 4.46 -0.69 15.91
C GLU A 376 4.68 -1.66 14.72
N ILE A 377 3.75 -1.69 13.75
CA ILE A 377 3.89 -2.48 12.52
C ILE A 377 5.11 -2.02 11.71
N PHE A 378 5.27 -0.71 11.52
CA PHE A 378 6.36 -0.13 10.74
C PHE A 378 7.72 -0.40 11.38
N ASP A 379 7.86 -0.14 12.68
CA ASP A 379 9.11 -0.28 13.41
C ASP A 379 9.60 -1.73 13.48
N LYS A 380 8.66 -2.68 13.53
CA LYS A 380 8.95 -4.11 13.48
C LYS A 380 9.43 -4.58 12.10
N THR A 381 8.95 -3.96 11.01
CA THR A 381 9.08 -4.53 9.66
C THR A 381 10.06 -3.77 8.77
N LEU A 382 10.02 -2.44 8.72
CA LEU A 382 10.81 -1.60 7.83
C LEU A 382 11.65 -0.54 8.56
N GLY A 383 11.29 -0.22 9.80
CA GLY A 383 11.76 0.98 10.49
C GLY A 383 13.26 1.11 10.70
N PRO A 384 13.70 2.24 11.28
CA PRO A 384 15.12 2.60 11.39
C PRO A 384 15.94 1.59 12.21
N ASN A 385 15.29 0.84 13.10
CA ASN A 385 15.91 -0.17 13.95
C ASN A 385 15.98 -1.57 13.30
N THR A 386 15.49 -1.72 12.07
CA THR A 386 15.61 -2.95 11.28
C THR A 386 16.87 -2.94 10.43
N LYS A 387 17.20 -4.06 9.79
CA LYS A 387 18.30 -4.13 8.81
C LYS A 387 18.08 -3.23 7.58
N PHE A 388 16.84 -2.81 7.31
CA PHE A 388 16.49 -1.96 6.16
C PHE A 388 16.72 -0.48 6.44
N LYS A 389 16.65 -0.08 7.72
CA LYS A 389 16.89 1.30 8.18
C LYS A 389 16.03 2.34 7.46
N VAL A 390 14.77 2.00 7.13
CA VAL A 390 13.89 2.93 6.40
C VAL A 390 13.34 3.97 7.36
N PRO A 391 13.54 5.28 7.11
CA PRO A 391 12.95 6.33 7.92
C PRO A 391 11.42 6.40 7.68
N ARG A 392 10.65 6.88 8.67
CA ARG A 392 9.20 7.05 8.53
C ARG A 392 8.83 7.95 7.34
N GLY A 393 9.48 9.10 7.20
CA GLY A 393 9.27 10.03 6.08
C GLY A 393 7.79 10.40 5.89
N LEU A 394 7.27 10.22 4.68
CA LEU A 394 5.86 10.47 4.35
C LEU A 394 4.89 9.58 5.13
N ASN A 395 5.35 8.43 5.66
CA ASN A 395 4.58 7.48 6.46
C ASN A 395 4.49 7.87 7.95
N THR A 396 4.86 9.09 8.29
CA THR A 396 4.66 9.67 9.62
C THR A 396 3.17 10.08 9.78
N PRO A 397 2.59 10.07 10.99
CA PRO A 397 1.24 10.58 11.21
C PRO A 397 1.12 12.04 10.77
N TYR A 398 -0.06 12.44 10.28
CA TYR A 398 -0.28 13.81 9.80
C TYR A 398 -0.06 14.87 10.90
N THR A 399 -0.36 14.52 12.16
CA THR A 399 -0.12 15.37 13.34
C THR A 399 1.36 15.62 13.60
N GLN A 400 2.25 14.86 12.96
CA GLN A 400 3.70 14.94 13.06
C GLN A 400 4.35 15.30 11.70
N GLY A 401 3.56 15.81 10.74
CA GLY A 401 4.05 16.33 9.47
C GLY A 401 4.16 15.31 8.32
N GLY A 402 3.65 14.09 8.49
CA GLY A 402 3.55 13.11 7.40
C GLY A 402 2.18 13.12 6.70
N LEU A 403 1.88 12.06 5.96
CA LEU A 403 0.68 11.93 5.13
C LEU A 403 -0.36 10.95 5.69
N GLN A 404 -0.05 10.23 6.76
CA GLN A 404 -0.98 9.27 7.33
C GLN A 404 -2.07 9.98 8.12
N TYR A 405 -3.25 10.04 7.48
CA TYR A 405 -4.44 10.68 8.00
C TYR A 405 -5.57 9.66 8.08
N SER A 406 -6.02 9.34 9.29
CA SER A 406 -7.22 8.53 9.48
C SER A 406 -8.47 9.41 9.47
N PRO A 407 -9.53 9.04 8.72
CA PRO A 407 -10.87 9.52 9.01
C PRO A 407 -11.30 9.18 10.44
N PRO A 408 -12.23 9.95 11.04
CA PRO A 408 -12.69 9.71 12.40
C PRO A 408 -13.61 8.49 12.48
N PHE A 409 -13.49 7.72 13.58
CA PHE A 409 -14.37 6.60 13.92
C PHE A 409 -15.56 7.09 14.78
N ARG A 410 -16.72 7.35 14.14
CA ARG A 410 -17.89 7.95 14.80
C ARG A 410 -19.22 7.49 14.24
#